data_AF-A0A953QAJ3-F1
#
_entry.id   AF-A0A953QAJ3-F1
#
_cell.length_a   1.000
_cell.length_b   1.000
_cell.length_c   1.000
_cell.angle_alpha   90.00
_cell.angle_beta   90.00
_cell.angle_gamma   90.00
#
_symmetry.space_group_name_H-M   'P 1'
#
loop_
_entity.id
_entity.type
_entity.pdbx_description
1 polymer ?
#
loop_
_entity_poly.entity_id
_entity_poly.type
_entity_poly.pdbx_seq_one_letter_code
_entity_poly.pdbx_strand_id
1 'polypeptide(L)'
;NVIDTTPVPPERVITLFDAVDTDLFSPGRERRNNVRRQFGFDDSLVIVGFVGRFSQGKGHEELLSAADTIRKKRENVRFLVVGEASYGEEPYERRIRSMAHAMGLDAVVTFAGFRTDVPAVMSANATMT
;
A
#
# COMPACT_ATOMS: atom_id res chain seq x y z
N ASN A 1 7.11 9.80 25.10
CA ASN A 1 7.25 8.37 25.40
C ASN A 1 8.65 8.01 25.89
N VAL A 2 9.74 8.24 25.14
CA VAL A 2 11.10 7.90 25.63
C VAL A 2 11.47 8.59 26.95
N ILE A 3 11.10 9.86 27.13
CA ILE A 3 11.32 10.62 28.39
C ILE A 3 10.61 9.97 29.58
N ASP A 4 9.46 9.33 29.33
CA ASP A 4 8.58 8.78 30.37
C ASP A 4 8.88 7.31 30.68
N THR A 5 9.49 6.59 29.72
CA THR A 5 9.70 5.13 29.80
C THR A 5 11.17 4.73 29.96
N THR A 6 12.10 5.68 30.00
CA THR A 6 13.54 5.39 29.98
C THR A 6 14.31 6.38 30.86
N PRO A 7 15.29 5.93 31.68
CA PRO A 7 16.07 6.81 32.54
C PRO A 7 17.13 7.60 31.75
N VAL A 8 16.68 8.52 30.91
CA VAL A 8 17.53 9.44 30.15
C VAL A 8 17.17 10.89 30.52
N PRO A 9 18.17 11.77 30.71
CA PRO A 9 17.89 13.18 30.98
C PRO A 9 17.14 13.82 29.80
N PRO A 10 16.03 14.56 30.03
CA PRO A 10 15.23 15.15 28.96
C PRO A 10 16.05 16.05 28.01
N GLU A 11 17.05 16.75 28.53
CA GLU A 11 17.96 17.60 27.76
C GLU A 11 18.84 16.84 26.75
N ARG A 12 18.87 15.50 26.83
CA ARG A 12 19.55 14.62 25.89
C ARG A 12 18.60 13.95 24.90
N VAL A 13 17.31 14.28 24.94
CA VAL A 13 16.30 13.74 24.04
C VAL A 13 15.93 14.80 23.01
N ILE A 14 16.12 14.47 21.73
CA ILE A 14 15.66 15.30 20.61
C ILE A 14 14.60 14.52 19.82
N THR A 15 13.57 15.22 19.33
CA THR A 15 12.61 14.64 18.40
C THR A 15 13.15 14.77 16.99
N LEU A 16 13.36 13.63 16.34
CA LEU A 16 13.60 13.56 14.91
C LEU A 16 12.28 13.18 14.25
N PHE A 17 11.79 14.06 13.38
CA PHE A 17 10.64 13.75 12.54
C PHE A 17 11.08 12.86 11.39
N ASP A 18 10.19 11.96 10.98
CA ASP A 18 10.38 11.21 9.73
C ASP A 18 10.46 12.21 8.57
N ALA A 19 11.49 12.06 7.75
CA ALA A 19 11.71 12.88 6.57
C ALA A 19 11.45 12.07 5.30
N VAL A 20 10.89 12.72 4.29
CA VAL A 20 10.69 12.16 2.95
C VAL A 20 11.24 13.14 1.91
N ASP A 21 11.87 12.62 0.88
CA ASP A 21 12.31 13.41 -0.27
C ASP A 21 11.08 13.83 -1.09
N THR A 22 10.71 15.11 -1.02
CA THR A 22 9.51 15.64 -1.68
C THR A 22 9.63 15.66 -3.19
N ASP A 23 10.84 15.75 -3.73
CA ASP A 23 11.06 15.77 -5.18
C ASP A 23 10.90 14.35 -5.72
N LEU A 24 11.45 13.36 -5.01
CA LEU A 24 11.32 11.94 -5.36
C LEU A 24 9.87 11.45 -5.28
N PHE A 25 9.12 11.85 -4.24
CA PHE A 25 7.74 11.45 -4.01
C PHE A 25 6.69 12.39 -4.61
N SER A 26 7.13 13.40 -5.38
CA SER A 26 6.22 14.26 -6.13
C SER A 26 5.34 13.44 -7.10
N PRO A 27 4.02 13.70 -7.19
CA PRO A 27 3.17 13.06 -8.19
C PRO A 27 3.63 13.43 -9.61
N GLY A 28 3.79 12.43 -10.49
CA GLY A 28 4.25 12.65 -11.87
C GLY A 28 3.43 11.87 -12.89
N ARG A 29 2.89 12.56 -13.91
CA ARG A 29 1.99 11.95 -14.91
C ARG A 29 2.64 10.82 -15.70
N GLU A 30 3.91 10.97 -16.06
CA GLU A 30 4.65 9.94 -16.79
C GLU A 30 4.86 8.68 -15.94
N ARG A 31 5.36 8.85 -14.70
CA ARG A 31 5.54 7.75 -13.73
C ARG A 31 4.22 7.03 -13.46
N ARG A 32 3.14 7.79 -13.24
CA ARG A 32 1.77 7.28 -13.11
C ARG A 32 1.40 6.39 -14.29
N ASN A 33 1.53 6.90 -15.52
CA ASN A 33 1.11 6.20 -16.72
C ASN A 33 1.98 4.94 -16.97
N ASN A 34 3.27 4.99 -16.66
CA ASN A 34 4.17 3.83 -16.75
C ASN A 34 3.72 2.69 -15.84
N VAL A 35 3.47 2.97 -14.56
CA VAL A 35 3.01 1.95 -13.61
C VAL A 35 1.64 1.41 -14.00
N ARG A 36 0.70 2.28 -14.37
CA ARG A 36 -0.65 1.86 -14.77
C ARG A 36 -0.63 0.92 -15.98
N ARG A 37 0.22 1.18 -16.98
CA ARG A 37 0.41 0.29 -18.13
C ARG A 37 0.93 -1.09 -17.75
N GLN A 38 1.84 -1.19 -16.77
CA GLN A 38 2.39 -2.48 -16.31
C GLN A 38 1.30 -3.42 -15.77
N PHE A 39 0.23 -2.86 -15.20
CA PHE A 39 -0.88 -3.62 -14.63
C PHE A 39 -2.15 -3.59 -15.49
N GLY A 40 -2.07 -3.08 -16.73
CA GLY A 40 -3.22 -2.98 -17.63
C GLY A 40 -4.31 -2.01 -17.15
N PHE A 41 -3.96 -1.03 -16.30
CA PHE A 41 -4.91 -0.04 -15.80
C PHE A 41 -5.07 1.11 -16.78
N ASP A 42 -6.25 1.25 -17.38
CA ASP A 42 -6.60 2.42 -18.19
C ASP A 42 -6.99 3.62 -17.32
N ASP A 43 -7.08 4.82 -17.90
CA ASP A 43 -7.33 6.07 -17.17
C ASP A 43 -8.74 6.21 -16.56
N SER A 44 -9.72 5.37 -16.95
CA SER A 44 -11.05 5.35 -16.34
C SER A 44 -11.07 4.72 -14.94
N LEU A 45 -10.03 3.93 -14.62
CA LEU A 45 -9.91 3.24 -13.35
C LEU A 45 -9.40 4.14 -12.22
N VAL A 46 -10.04 4.03 -11.08
CA VAL A 46 -9.57 4.60 -9.81
C VAL A 46 -8.74 3.54 -9.10
N ILE A 47 -7.47 3.85 -8.80
CA ILE A 47 -6.55 2.90 -8.16
C ILE A 47 -6.36 3.28 -6.69
N VAL A 48 -6.73 2.36 -5.80
CA VAL A 48 -6.44 2.44 -4.38
C VAL A 48 -5.17 1.64 -4.11
N GLY A 49 -4.09 2.30 -3.72
CA GLY A 49 -2.81 1.65 -3.45
C GLY A 49 -2.61 1.34 -1.98
N PHE A 50 -2.00 0.18 -1.72
CA PHE A 50 -1.47 -0.21 -0.42
C PHE A 50 0.01 -0.53 -0.60
N VAL A 51 0.89 0.14 0.16
CA VAL A 51 2.33 -0.13 0.13
C VAL A 51 2.79 -0.48 1.53
N GLY A 52 3.26 -1.70 1.70
CA GLY A 52 3.70 -2.18 3.00
C GLY A 52 4.03 -3.66 2.99
N ARG A 53 4.78 -4.08 4.00
CA ARG A 53 5.07 -5.50 4.22
C ARG A 53 3.80 -6.23 4.66
N PHE A 54 3.69 -7.49 4.27
CA PHE A 54 2.67 -8.37 4.83
C PHE A 54 3.05 -8.71 6.27
N SER A 55 2.39 -8.05 7.21
CA SER A 55 2.46 -8.37 8.63
C SER A 55 1.14 -8.07 9.31
N GLN A 56 0.84 -8.78 10.40
CA GLN A 56 -0.35 -8.52 11.20
C GLN A 56 -0.40 -7.04 11.67
N GLY A 57 -1.61 -6.50 11.77
CA GLY A 57 -1.84 -5.12 12.19
C GLY A 57 -1.56 -4.05 11.12
N LYS A 58 -1.19 -4.44 9.89
CA LYS A 58 -1.00 -3.50 8.77
C LYS A 58 -2.27 -3.22 7.98
N GLY A 59 -3.38 -3.89 8.28
CA GLY A 59 -4.69 -3.56 7.73
C GLY A 59 -5.08 -4.30 6.44
N HIS A 60 -4.45 -5.45 6.14
CA HIS A 60 -4.72 -6.17 4.88
C HIS A 60 -6.15 -6.74 4.86
N GLU A 61 -6.65 -7.24 5.99
CA GLU A 61 -8.00 -7.75 6.12
C GLU A 61 -9.06 -6.67 5.89
N GLU A 62 -8.82 -5.49 6.47
CA GLU A 62 -9.67 -4.31 6.31
C GLU A 62 -9.66 -3.82 4.86
N LEU A 63 -8.50 -3.84 4.21
CA LEU A 63 -8.38 -3.52 2.79
C LEU A 63 -9.24 -4.45 1.93
N LEU A 64 -9.18 -5.76 2.17
CA LEU A 64 -9.97 -6.74 1.42
C LEU A 64 -11.48 -6.59 1.69
N SER A 65 -11.86 -6.31 2.95
CA SER A 65 -13.25 -6.00 3.30
C SER A 65 -13.76 -4.74 2.60
N ALA A 66 -12.94 -3.69 2.56
CA ALA A 66 -13.24 -2.47 1.83
C ALA A 66 -13.35 -2.73 0.32
N ALA A 67 -12.46 -3.54 -0.26
CA ALA A 67 -12.50 -3.91 -1.67
C ALA A 67 -13.80 -4.65 -2.04
N ASP A 68 -14.24 -5.61 -1.21
CA ASP A 68 -15.50 -6.31 -1.44
C ASP A 68 -16.72 -5.39 -1.31
N THR A 69 -16.68 -4.43 -0.41
CA THR A 69 -17.76 -3.43 -0.27
C THR A 69 -17.79 -2.48 -1.46
N ILE A 70 -16.64 -1.99 -1.91
CA ILE A 70 -16.52 -0.99 -2.95
C ILE A 70 -16.85 -1.58 -4.32
N ARG A 71 -16.37 -2.79 -4.65
CA ARG A 71 -16.64 -3.41 -5.97
C ARG A 71 -18.13 -3.56 -6.26
N LYS A 72 -18.95 -3.75 -5.22
CA LYS A 72 -20.42 -3.88 -5.33
C LYS A 72 -21.10 -2.56 -5.70
N LYS A 73 -20.41 -1.43 -5.53
CA LYS A 73 -20.95 -0.08 -5.78
C LYS A 73 -20.24 0.63 -6.93
N ARG A 74 -18.99 0.29 -7.22
CA ARG A 74 -18.15 0.92 -8.23
C ARG A 74 -17.29 -0.10 -8.95
N GLU A 75 -17.61 -0.32 -10.22
CA GLU A 75 -16.89 -1.26 -11.08
C GLU A 75 -15.55 -0.70 -11.58
N ASN A 76 -15.34 0.62 -11.52
CA ASN A 76 -14.12 1.26 -11.99
C ASN A 76 -13.03 1.39 -10.92
N VAL A 77 -13.20 0.79 -9.74
CA VAL A 77 -12.18 0.82 -8.69
C VAL A 77 -11.33 -0.45 -8.72
N ARG A 78 -10.02 -0.31 -8.63
CA ARG A 78 -9.06 -1.41 -8.45
C ARG A 78 -8.15 -1.14 -7.27
N PHE A 79 -7.63 -2.20 -6.68
CA PHE A 79 -6.72 -2.15 -5.54
C PHE A 79 -5.36 -2.71 -5.96
N LEU A 80 -4.29 -1.99 -5.65
CA LEU A 80 -2.92 -2.40 -5.93
C LEU A 80 -2.17 -2.56 -4.62
N VAL A 81 -1.82 -3.81 -4.28
CA VAL A 81 -1.10 -4.16 -3.04
C VAL A 81 0.35 -4.43 -3.37
N VAL A 82 1.26 -3.63 -2.80
CA VAL A 82 2.69 -3.67 -3.08
C VAL A 82 3.47 -3.96 -1.81
N GLY A 83 4.35 -4.95 -1.89
CA GLY A 83 5.14 -5.48 -0.80
C GLY A 83 5.08 -7.00 -0.72
N GLU A 84 5.87 -7.55 0.18
CA GLU A 84 5.99 -8.99 0.47
C GLU A 84 6.09 -9.20 1.99
N ALA A 85 5.90 -10.44 2.43
CA ALA A 85 6.20 -10.83 3.79
C ALA A 85 7.69 -10.65 4.11
N SER A 86 7.99 -10.30 5.37
CA SER A 86 9.33 -10.55 5.93
C SER A 86 9.45 -12.00 6.36
N TYR A 87 10.68 -12.45 6.62
CA TYR A 87 10.94 -13.79 7.11
C TYR A 87 10.05 -14.13 8.33
N GLY A 88 9.29 -15.21 8.22
CA GLY A 88 8.35 -15.68 9.25
C GLY A 88 6.90 -15.21 9.06
N GLU A 89 6.65 -14.20 8.22
CA GLU A 89 5.30 -13.66 7.95
C GLU A 89 4.69 -14.25 6.65
N GLU A 90 5.40 -15.13 5.94
CA GLU A 90 4.90 -15.75 4.71
C GLU A 90 3.58 -16.53 4.90
N PRO A 91 3.32 -17.20 6.05
CA PRO A 91 2.00 -17.78 6.31
C PRO A 91 0.87 -16.74 6.34
N TYR A 92 1.15 -15.54 6.84
CA TYR A 92 0.17 -14.45 6.86
C TYR A 92 -0.08 -13.93 5.45
N GLU A 93 0.97 -13.69 4.65
CA GLU A 93 0.80 -13.31 3.24
C GLU A 93 -0.06 -14.33 2.47
N ARG A 94 0.25 -15.64 2.61
CA ARG A 94 -0.54 -16.70 1.97
C ARG A 94 -2.00 -16.65 2.40
N ARG A 95 -2.28 -16.45 3.68
CA ARG A 95 -3.65 -16.31 4.20
C ARG A 95 -4.38 -15.13 3.56
N ILE A 96 -3.74 -13.96 3.44
CA ILE A 96 -4.36 -12.78 2.83
C ILE A 96 -4.69 -13.03 1.36
N ARG A 97 -3.76 -13.61 0.60
CA ARG A 97 -3.99 -13.96 -0.82
C ARG A 97 -5.12 -14.98 -0.97
N SER A 98 -5.14 -16.04 -0.16
CA SER A 98 -6.22 -17.03 -0.15
C SER A 98 -7.57 -16.43 0.23
N MET A 99 -7.59 -15.48 1.17
CA MET A 99 -8.82 -14.79 1.56
C MET A 99 -9.35 -13.91 0.42
N ALA A 100 -8.48 -13.17 -0.27
CA ALA A 100 -8.86 -12.40 -1.45
C ALA A 100 -9.49 -13.30 -2.53
N HIS A 101 -8.87 -14.44 -2.81
CA HIS A 101 -9.39 -15.42 -3.76
C HIS A 101 -10.75 -16.01 -3.32
N ALA A 102 -10.88 -16.41 -2.06
CA ALA A 102 -12.14 -16.95 -1.52
C ALA A 102 -13.28 -15.93 -1.54
N MET A 103 -12.97 -14.63 -1.42
CA MET A 103 -13.92 -13.54 -1.59
C MET A 103 -14.20 -13.21 -3.07
N GLY A 104 -13.52 -13.86 -4.01
CA GLY A 104 -13.63 -13.62 -5.45
C GLY A 104 -13.05 -12.28 -5.90
N LEU A 105 -12.05 -11.76 -5.19
CA LEU A 105 -11.47 -10.42 -5.43
C LEU A 105 -10.37 -10.40 -6.49
N ASP A 106 -10.06 -11.52 -7.15
CA ASP A 106 -8.94 -11.64 -8.10
C ASP A 106 -9.00 -10.64 -9.26
N ALA A 107 -10.21 -10.26 -9.70
CA ALA A 107 -10.39 -9.27 -10.77
C ALA A 107 -10.26 -7.80 -10.29
N VAL A 108 -10.22 -7.58 -8.97
CA VAL A 108 -10.31 -6.25 -8.35
C VAL A 108 -9.05 -5.90 -7.55
N VAL A 109 -8.38 -6.89 -6.97
CA VAL A 109 -7.17 -6.74 -6.16
C VAL A 109 -5.98 -7.34 -6.90
N THR A 110 -5.00 -6.51 -7.21
CA THR A 110 -3.72 -6.92 -7.81
C THR A 110 -2.63 -6.89 -6.76
N PHE A 111 -2.01 -8.05 -6.51
CA PHE A 111 -0.84 -8.16 -5.66
C PHE A 111 0.43 -8.04 -6.53
N ALA A 112 1.14 -6.92 -6.40
CA ALA A 112 2.32 -6.59 -7.20
C ALA A 112 3.63 -7.24 -6.70
N GLY A 113 3.62 -7.82 -5.48
CA GLY A 113 4.84 -8.30 -4.82
C GLY A 113 5.76 -7.15 -4.42
N PHE A 114 7.03 -7.47 -4.15
CA PHE A 114 8.03 -6.48 -3.78
C PHE A 114 8.39 -5.57 -4.96
N ARG A 115 8.51 -4.26 -4.68
CA ARG A 115 8.92 -3.26 -5.67
C ARG A 115 9.95 -2.31 -5.09
N THR A 116 10.93 -1.96 -5.90
CA THR A 116 11.99 -1.00 -5.57
C THR A 116 11.67 0.43 -5.99
N ASP A 117 10.64 0.62 -6.83
CA ASP A 117 10.22 1.91 -7.37
C ASP A 117 8.94 2.44 -6.73
N VAL A 118 8.85 2.31 -5.40
CA VAL A 118 7.71 2.78 -4.59
C VAL A 118 7.24 4.21 -4.94
N PRO A 119 8.12 5.21 -5.15
CA PRO A 119 7.66 6.55 -5.55
C PRO A 119 6.87 6.57 -6.87
N ALA A 120 7.26 5.72 -7.84
CA ALA A 120 6.53 5.59 -9.08
C ALA A 120 5.18 4.89 -8.85
N VAL A 121 5.16 3.83 -8.03
CA VAL A 121 3.91 3.12 -7.68
C VAL A 121 2.92 4.04 -6.99
N MET A 122 3.36 4.84 -6.02
CA MET A 122 2.50 5.76 -5.31
C MET A 122 1.88 6.82 -6.23
N SER A 123 2.59 7.24 -7.28
CA SER A 123 2.04 8.15 -8.29
C SER A 123 0.89 7.56 -9.12
N ALA A 124 0.73 6.22 -9.12
CA ALA A 124 -0.35 5.54 -9.81
C ALA A 124 -1.70 5.60 -9.08
N ASN A 125 -1.66 5.87 -7.76
CA ASN A 125 -2.82 5.91 -6.89
C ASN A 125 -3.70 7.12 -7.20
N ALA A 126 -4.99 7.02 -6.87
CA ALA A 126 -5.88 8.16 -6.90
C ALA A 126 -5.37 9.23 -5.93
N THR A 127 -4.83 10.31 -6.48
CA THR A 127 -4.47 11.51 -5.72
C THR A 127 -5.61 12.51 -5.89
N MET A 128 -6.31 12.84 -4.81
CA MET A 128 -7.20 14.00 -4.80
C MET A 128 -6.31 15.24 -4.74
N THR A 129 -6.03 15.85 -5.89
CA THR A 129 -5.62 17.27 -5.98
C THR A 129 -6.82 18.18 -5.86
#